data_AF-A0AAW2Z5Q4-F1
#
_entry.id   AF-A0AAW2Z5Q4-F1
#
_cell.length_a   1.000
_cell.length_b   1.000
_cell.length_c   1.000
_cell.angle_alpha   90.00
_cell.angle_beta   90.00
_cell.angle_gamma   90.00
#
_symmetry.space_group_name_H-M   'P 1'
#
loop_
_entity.id
_entity.type
_entity.pdbx_description
1 polymer ?
#
loop_
_entity_poly.entity_id
_entity_poly.type
_entity_poly.pdbx_seq_one_letter_code
_entity_poly.pdbx_strand_id
1 'polypeptide(L)'
;MKGTSRPAPSFKLSSPFLSISTAHGEKTLTAPRTPSMKFKDDRFDPRSNNVNDMVAVLDNQLYIGNSSAAKSTKLLSAHGVTMLIDCSDDLLETTIKYHRIELKDNNGEDISKYFDSTNSIIRDEVHINCGRVLVYCTAGISRSVALVIAYLIKESGMTLRQAFLHVHQKRCIIAPNLRYFDALIRYEIETTNQSTMSFDEYVMYYSGAATIDQLKQGHEVISEINTPFSNLVHDLTDKHRNEYETLVQELLKIKE
;
A
#
# COMPACT_ATOMS: atom_id res chain seq x y z
N MET A 1 -33.59 26.38 59.27
CA MET A 1 -33.42 25.75 60.61
C MET A 1 -34.71 25.01 60.89
N LYS A 2 -34.84 23.69 61.06
CA LYS A 2 -34.04 22.57 61.59
C LYS A 2 -34.40 21.34 60.72
N GLY A 3 -33.57 20.36 60.32
CA GLY A 3 -32.35 19.80 60.89
C GLY A 3 -32.66 18.67 61.88
N THR A 4 -32.74 17.40 61.42
CA THR A 4 -32.51 16.13 62.16
C THR A 4 -32.64 14.94 61.17
N SER A 5 -31.56 14.37 60.62
CA SER A 5 -30.71 13.26 61.14
C SER A 5 -31.32 11.84 61.02
N ARG A 6 -30.63 10.99 60.23
CA ARG A 6 -30.81 9.54 59.94
C ARG A 6 -30.90 8.64 61.19
N PRO A 7 -31.35 7.38 61.01
CA PRO A 7 -30.36 6.28 60.93
C PRO A 7 -30.68 5.20 59.86
N ALA A 8 -29.63 4.57 59.32
CA ALA A 8 -29.63 3.16 58.86
C ALA A 8 -29.08 2.32 60.04
N PRO A 9 -29.28 0.99 60.22
CA PRO A 9 -29.07 -0.06 59.19
C PRO A 9 -29.89 -1.37 59.38
N SER A 10 -29.72 -2.37 58.50
CA SER A 10 -29.34 -3.76 58.85
C SER A 10 -29.65 -4.79 57.74
N PHE A 11 -28.64 -5.60 57.45
CA PHE A 11 -28.67 -6.80 56.61
C PHE A 11 -29.30 -7.97 57.38
N LYS A 12 -29.96 -8.91 56.68
CA LYS A 12 -29.69 -10.36 56.82
C LYS A 12 -30.29 -11.20 55.69
N LEU A 13 -29.51 -12.23 55.34
CA LEU A 13 -29.66 -13.20 54.27
C LEU A 13 -30.85 -14.15 54.45
N SER A 14 -31.39 -14.63 53.33
CA SER A 14 -31.70 -16.07 53.15
C SER A 14 -31.67 -16.45 51.67
N SER A 15 -30.72 -17.32 51.30
CA SER A 15 -30.88 -18.32 50.23
C SER A 15 -31.51 -19.57 50.89
N PRO A 16 -32.06 -20.59 50.17
CA PRO A 16 -31.46 -21.32 49.05
C PRO A 16 -32.47 -21.55 47.88
N PHE A 17 -32.08 -21.87 46.66
CA PHE A 17 -31.75 -23.23 46.24
C PHE A 17 -30.92 -23.22 44.95
N LEU A 18 -29.83 -23.96 45.00
CA LEU A 18 -29.04 -24.43 43.86
C LEU A 18 -29.87 -25.41 43.02
N SER A 19 -29.77 -25.30 41.71
CA SER A 19 -29.63 -26.49 40.86
C SER A 19 -28.36 -26.34 40.03
N ILE A 20 -27.47 -27.32 40.19
CA ILE A 20 -26.22 -27.46 39.45
C ILE A 20 -26.55 -28.25 38.18
N SER A 21 -26.10 -27.76 37.03
CA SER A 21 -25.68 -28.64 35.93
C SER A 21 -24.34 -28.17 35.39
N THR A 22 -23.50 -29.17 35.17
CA THR A 22 -22.04 -29.16 35.02
C THR A 22 -21.53 -28.52 33.74
N ALA A 23 -20.48 -27.70 33.93
CA ALA A 23 -19.23 -27.61 33.15
C ALA A 23 -19.27 -27.75 31.62
N HIS A 24 -18.80 -26.71 30.92
CA HIS A 24 -17.51 -26.71 30.21
C HIS A 24 -17.09 -25.24 29.99
N GLY A 25 -15.86 -24.91 30.40
CA GLY A 25 -15.33 -23.56 30.33
C GLY A 25 -14.86 -23.22 28.93
N GLU A 26 -15.48 -22.22 28.32
CA GLU A 26 -14.84 -21.44 27.26
C GLU A 26 -14.29 -20.16 27.89
N LYS A 27 -13.00 -20.17 28.18
CA LYS A 27 -12.24 -18.92 28.30
C LYS A 27 -12.26 -18.31 26.91
N THR A 28 -13.10 -17.30 26.70
CA THR A 28 -13.01 -16.44 25.53
C THR A 28 -11.62 -15.82 25.57
N LEU A 29 -10.70 -16.33 24.73
CA LEU A 29 -9.45 -15.66 24.43
C LEU A 29 -9.84 -14.32 23.81
N THR A 30 -9.80 -13.26 24.61
CA THR A 30 -9.83 -11.91 24.09
C THR A 30 -8.59 -11.75 23.22
N ALA A 31 -8.81 -11.52 21.93
CA ALA A 31 -7.74 -11.22 20.98
C ALA A 31 -6.83 -10.11 21.55
N PRO A 32 -5.50 -10.21 21.36
CA PRO A 32 -4.59 -9.15 21.77
C PRO A 32 -5.05 -7.84 21.11
N ARG A 33 -5.14 -6.78 21.93
CA ARG A 33 -5.50 -5.44 21.46
C ARG A 33 -4.51 -5.05 20.36
N THR A 34 -5.03 -4.81 19.16
CA THR A 34 -4.27 -4.25 18.03
C THR A 34 -3.60 -2.95 18.46
N PRO A 35 -2.33 -2.69 18.07
CA PRO A 35 -1.71 -1.39 18.25
C PRO A 35 -2.60 -0.32 17.60
N SER A 36 -2.94 0.74 18.34
CA SER A 36 -3.70 1.85 17.79
C SER A 36 -2.83 2.59 16.76
N MET A 37 -3.05 2.32 15.48
CA MET A 37 -2.42 3.06 14.39
C MET A 37 -2.81 4.55 14.49
N LYS A 38 -1.84 5.45 14.36
CA LYS A 38 -1.98 6.90 14.62
C LYS A 38 -2.67 7.71 13.50
N PHE A 39 -3.42 7.08 12.60
CA PHE A 39 -4.01 7.77 11.47
C PHE A 39 -5.45 8.22 11.78
N LYS A 40 -5.73 9.52 11.58
CA LYS A 40 -7.06 10.15 11.75
C LYS A 40 -8.01 9.93 10.57
N ASP A 41 -7.57 9.16 9.59
CA ASP A 41 -8.26 8.92 8.33
C ASP A 41 -8.40 7.40 8.26
N ASP A 42 -9.54 6.90 7.77
CA ASP A 42 -9.96 5.48 7.77
C ASP A 42 -9.09 4.61 6.82
N ARG A 43 -7.83 5.01 6.59
CA ARG A 43 -6.85 4.60 5.56
C ARG A 43 -6.40 3.15 5.61
N PHE A 44 -6.91 2.39 6.55
CA PHE A 44 -6.63 0.98 6.62
C PHE A 44 -7.85 0.28 7.21
N ASP A 45 -8.76 -0.21 6.37
CA ASP A 45 -9.62 -1.30 6.81
C ASP A 45 -8.88 -2.62 6.56
N PRO A 46 -8.23 -3.22 7.58
CA PRO A 46 -7.63 -4.54 7.45
C PRO A 46 -8.67 -5.63 7.16
N ARG A 47 -9.98 -5.31 7.24
CA ARG A 47 -11.09 -6.19 6.84
C ARG A 47 -11.49 -5.99 5.37
N SER A 48 -10.92 -5.03 4.64
CA SER A 48 -11.04 -5.01 3.19
C SER A 48 -10.30 -6.25 2.67
N ASN A 49 -11.03 -7.18 2.06
CA ASN A 49 -10.61 -8.57 1.76
C ASN A 49 -9.38 -8.76 0.83
N ASN A 50 -8.56 -7.74 0.56
CA ASN A 50 -7.66 -7.68 -0.60
C ASN A 50 -6.15 -7.63 -0.33
N VAL A 51 -5.68 -8.01 0.85
CA VAL A 51 -4.22 -8.11 1.08
C VAL A 51 -3.60 -9.23 0.22
N ASN A 52 -4.31 -10.35 0.07
CA ASN A 52 -3.92 -11.51 -0.75
C ASN A 52 -4.38 -11.46 -2.22
N ASP A 53 -5.09 -10.40 -2.60
CA ASP A 53 -5.66 -10.27 -3.93
C ASP A 53 -4.78 -9.44 -4.86
N MET A 54 -5.12 -9.47 -6.15
CA MET A 54 -4.67 -8.50 -7.14
C MET A 54 -5.78 -7.50 -7.45
N VAL A 55 -5.42 -6.28 -7.84
CA VAL A 55 -6.38 -5.23 -8.15
C VAL A 55 -6.22 -4.75 -9.59
N ALA A 56 -7.34 -4.59 -10.29
CA ALA A 56 -7.33 -4.00 -11.63
C ALA A 56 -7.09 -2.48 -11.53
N VAL A 57 -6.12 -1.99 -12.30
CA VAL A 57 -5.79 -0.56 -12.40
C VAL A 57 -6.05 0.02 -13.79
N LEU A 58 -6.25 -0.81 -14.82
CA LEU A 58 -6.67 -0.37 -16.15
C LEU A 58 -7.65 -1.38 -16.71
N ASP A 59 -8.94 -1.04 -16.81
CA ASP A 59 -10.02 -1.77 -17.49
C ASP A 59 -9.98 -3.32 -17.44
N ASN A 60 -9.56 -3.89 -16.31
CA ASN A 60 -9.33 -5.33 -16.13
C ASN A 60 -8.27 -5.94 -17.09
N GLN A 61 -7.37 -5.12 -17.63
CA GLN A 61 -6.24 -5.50 -18.48
C GLN A 61 -4.91 -5.43 -17.73
N LEU A 62 -4.74 -4.49 -16.80
CA LEU A 62 -3.54 -4.37 -15.97
C LEU A 62 -3.89 -4.52 -14.50
N TYR A 63 -3.14 -5.38 -13.81
CA TYR A 63 -3.30 -5.70 -12.40
C TYR A 63 -2.03 -5.44 -11.60
N ILE A 64 -2.20 -5.03 -10.34
CA ILE A 64 -1.16 -5.02 -9.32
C ILE A 64 -1.45 -6.11 -8.29
N GLY A 65 -0.44 -6.89 -7.91
CA GLY A 65 -0.59 -7.89 -6.86
C GLY A 65 0.68 -8.18 -6.09
N ASN A 66 0.63 -9.25 -5.30
CA ASN A 66 1.73 -9.79 -4.51
C ASN A 66 2.08 -11.22 -4.95
N SER A 67 3.10 -11.82 -4.34
CA SER A 67 3.51 -13.20 -4.66
C SER A 67 2.42 -14.25 -4.39
N SER A 68 1.49 -14.00 -3.46
CA SER A 68 0.38 -14.92 -3.17
C SER A 68 -0.61 -14.96 -4.34
N ALA A 69 -1.00 -13.78 -4.85
CA ALA A 69 -1.83 -13.64 -6.04
C ALA A 69 -1.19 -14.29 -7.27
N ALA A 70 0.12 -14.08 -7.48
CA ALA A 70 0.86 -14.67 -8.59
C ALA A 70 1.01 -16.20 -8.51
N LYS A 71 0.91 -16.80 -7.32
CA LYS A 71 0.92 -18.26 -7.12
C LYS A 71 -0.49 -18.88 -7.24
N SER A 72 -1.54 -18.07 -7.22
CA SER A 72 -2.93 -18.54 -7.22
C SER A 72 -3.45 -18.78 -8.64
N THR A 73 -3.33 -20.01 -9.12
CA THR A 73 -3.87 -20.42 -10.43
C THR A 73 -5.36 -20.13 -10.57
N LYS A 74 -6.12 -20.27 -9.48
CA LYS A 74 -7.55 -19.93 -9.41
C LYS A 74 -7.77 -18.44 -9.70
N LEU A 75 -7.00 -17.56 -9.06
CA LEU A 75 -7.17 -16.11 -9.19
C LEU A 75 -6.76 -15.63 -10.58
N LEU A 76 -5.62 -16.12 -11.08
CA LEU A 76 -5.11 -15.81 -12.41
C LEU A 76 -6.07 -16.26 -13.50
N SER A 77 -6.61 -17.49 -13.40
CA SER A 77 -7.61 -18.02 -14.33
C SER A 77 -8.92 -17.25 -14.28
N ALA A 78 -9.42 -16.92 -13.08
CA ALA A 78 -10.66 -16.17 -12.91
C ALA A 78 -10.64 -14.77 -13.57
N HIS A 79 -9.46 -14.16 -13.67
CA HIS A 79 -9.28 -12.85 -14.31
C HIS A 79 -8.67 -12.95 -15.71
N GLY A 80 -8.40 -14.15 -16.22
CA GLY A 80 -7.84 -14.37 -17.54
C GLY A 80 -6.44 -13.78 -17.73
N VAL A 81 -5.59 -13.80 -16.70
CA VAL A 81 -4.22 -13.27 -16.77
C VAL A 81 -3.41 -14.08 -17.79
N THR A 82 -2.86 -13.40 -18.79
CA THR A 82 -2.05 -13.98 -19.88
C THR A 82 -0.56 -13.75 -19.70
N MET A 83 -0.16 -12.76 -18.91
CA MET A 83 1.24 -12.45 -18.62
C MET A 83 1.46 -12.08 -17.16
N LEU A 84 2.59 -12.53 -16.63
CA LEU A 84 3.14 -12.15 -15.34
C LEU A 84 4.41 -11.32 -15.52
N ILE A 85 4.48 -10.15 -14.86
CA ILE A 85 5.70 -9.37 -14.70
C ILE A 85 6.12 -9.44 -13.23
N ASP A 86 7.22 -10.13 -12.98
CA ASP A 86 7.73 -10.44 -11.65
C ASP A 86 8.89 -9.53 -11.27
N CYS A 87 8.70 -8.75 -10.21
CA CYS A 87 9.75 -7.98 -9.56
C CYS A 87 9.86 -8.35 -8.06
N SER A 88 9.60 -9.61 -7.73
CA SER A 88 9.75 -10.19 -6.39
C SER A 88 11.10 -10.87 -6.21
N ASP A 89 11.39 -11.24 -4.95
CA ASP A 89 12.67 -11.86 -4.59
C ASP A 89 12.71 -13.34 -4.97
N ASP A 90 11.57 -14.03 -4.91
CA ASP A 90 11.45 -15.46 -5.18
C ASP A 90 11.24 -15.75 -6.67
N LEU A 91 11.72 -16.90 -7.14
CA LEU A 91 11.36 -17.42 -8.45
C LEU A 91 9.97 -18.05 -8.40
N LEU A 92 9.22 -17.89 -9.49
CA LEU A 92 7.92 -18.51 -9.70
C LEU A 92 8.01 -19.52 -10.84
N GLU A 93 7.61 -20.76 -10.57
CA GLU A 93 7.33 -21.74 -11.62
C GLU A 93 5.90 -21.53 -12.13
N THR A 94 5.75 -21.28 -13.42
CA THR A 94 4.45 -20.99 -14.04
C THR A 94 4.45 -21.39 -15.51
N THR A 95 3.26 -21.70 -16.03
CA THR A 95 3.01 -21.95 -17.46
C THR A 95 2.52 -20.70 -18.20
N ILE A 96 2.20 -19.63 -17.47
CA ILE A 96 1.77 -18.34 -18.03
C ILE A 96 3.01 -17.61 -18.57
N LYS A 97 2.85 -16.81 -19.63
CA LYS A 97 3.93 -15.97 -20.16
C LYS A 97 4.51 -15.12 -19.03
N TYR A 98 5.82 -15.14 -18.87
CA TYR A 98 6.47 -14.64 -17.66
C TYR A 98 7.69 -13.79 -18.02
N HIS A 99 7.76 -12.59 -17.44
CA HIS A 99 8.91 -11.69 -17.56
C HIS A 99 9.41 -11.30 -16.17
N ARG A 100 10.70 -11.52 -15.90
CA ARG A 100 11.30 -11.21 -14.61
C ARG A 100 12.18 -9.98 -14.69
N ILE A 101 12.03 -9.11 -13.70
CA ILE A 101 12.84 -7.93 -13.47
C ILE A 101 13.58 -8.12 -12.15
N GLU A 102 14.91 -8.20 -12.22
CA GLU A 102 15.75 -8.29 -11.03
C GLU A 102 15.83 -6.92 -10.36
N LEU A 103 14.98 -6.73 -9.35
CA LEU A 103 14.81 -5.47 -8.65
C LEU A 103 14.72 -5.69 -7.15
N LYS A 104 15.69 -5.15 -6.40
CA LYS A 104 15.73 -5.19 -4.94
C LYS A 104 15.04 -3.98 -4.36
N ASP A 105 14.13 -4.19 -3.41
CA ASP A 105 13.37 -3.12 -2.75
C ASP A 105 14.18 -2.40 -1.66
N ASN A 106 15.18 -1.64 -2.08
CA ASN A 106 16.02 -0.83 -1.21
C ASN A 106 16.35 0.52 -1.86
N ASN A 107 16.90 1.44 -1.08
CA ASN A 107 17.23 2.79 -1.54
C ASN A 107 18.46 2.87 -2.48
N GLY A 108 19.17 1.75 -2.70
CA GLY A 108 20.34 1.66 -3.57
C GLY A 108 20.01 1.30 -5.01
N GLU A 109 18.92 0.58 -5.26
CA GLU A 109 18.54 0.11 -6.59
C GLU A 109 17.93 1.25 -7.43
N ASP A 110 18.32 1.32 -8.69
CA ASP A 110 17.75 2.26 -9.66
C ASP A 110 16.67 1.55 -10.49
N ILE A 111 15.41 1.85 -10.19
CA ILE A 111 14.26 1.29 -10.90
C ILE A 111 14.03 1.94 -12.28
N SER A 112 14.54 3.15 -12.51
CA SER A 112 14.20 3.95 -13.69
C SER A 112 14.60 3.27 -15.01
N LYS A 113 15.71 2.52 -15.00
CA LYS A 113 16.20 1.72 -16.13
C LYS A 113 15.20 0.66 -16.63
N TYR A 114 14.19 0.32 -15.84
CA TYR A 114 13.16 -0.65 -16.19
C TYR A 114 11.84 -0.04 -16.63
N PHE A 115 11.63 1.28 -16.50
CA PHE A 115 10.33 1.88 -16.81
C PHE A 115 9.94 1.70 -18.28
N ASP A 116 10.76 2.15 -19.23
CA ASP A 116 10.38 2.10 -20.65
C ASP A 116 10.29 0.66 -21.19
N SER A 117 11.15 -0.24 -20.73
CA SER A 117 11.12 -1.65 -21.13
C SER A 117 9.88 -2.36 -20.58
N THR A 118 9.55 -2.13 -19.30
CA THR A 118 8.33 -2.67 -18.69
C THR A 118 7.09 -2.09 -19.35
N ASN A 119 7.08 -0.78 -19.62
CA ASN A 119 5.96 -0.11 -20.28
C ASN A 119 5.68 -0.71 -21.65
N SER A 120 6.74 -0.96 -22.43
CA SER A 120 6.62 -1.58 -23.74
C SER A 120 6.05 -3.00 -23.66
N ILE A 121 6.51 -3.80 -22.70
CA ILE A 121 6.00 -5.18 -22.50
C ILE A 121 4.52 -5.17 -22.14
N ILE A 122 4.10 -4.29 -21.20
CA ILE A 122 2.70 -4.16 -20.80
C ILE A 122 1.86 -3.69 -21.99
N ARG A 123 2.29 -2.63 -22.69
CA ARG A 123 1.58 -2.06 -23.84
C ARG A 123 1.37 -3.12 -24.92
N ASP A 124 2.41 -3.86 -25.29
CA ASP A 124 2.33 -4.86 -26.35
C ASP A 124 1.39 -6.01 -25.94
N GLU A 125 1.45 -6.47 -24.70
CA GLU A 125 0.54 -7.51 -24.22
C GLU A 125 -0.92 -7.03 -24.19
N VAL A 126 -1.17 -5.82 -23.71
CA VAL A 126 -2.54 -5.28 -23.58
C VAL A 126 -3.14 -4.92 -24.94
N HIS A 127 -2.39 -4.21 -25.80
CA HIS A 127 -2.96 -3.61 -27.02
C HIS A 127 -2.78 -4.47 -28.27
N ILE A 128 -1.73 -5.30 -28.36
CA ILE A 128 -1.47 -6.14 -29.54
C ILE A 128 -2.05 -7.54 -29.32
N ASN A 129 -1.79 -8.13 -28.15
CA ASN A 129 -2.22 -9.51 -27.87
C ASN A 129 -3.62 -9.59 -27.24
N CYS A 130 -4.25 -8.44 -26.94
CA CYS A 130 -5.50 -8.36 -26.17
C CYS A 130 -5.42 -9.14 -24.84
N GLY A 131 -4.23 -9.17 -24.25
CA GLY A 131 -3.91 -9.91 -23.05
C GLY A 131 -4.22 -9.13 -21.77
N ARG A 132 -3.94 -9.78 -20.63
CA ARG A 132 -4.10 -9.22 -19.30
C ARG A 132 -2.84 -9.48 -18.48
N VAL A 133 -2.27 -8.43 -17.91
CA VAL A 133 -0.97 -8.44 -17.25
C VAL A 133 -1.15 -8.30 -15.74
N LEU A 134 -0.50 -9.17 -14.98
CA LEU A 134 -0.27 -8.97 -13.55
C LEU A 134 1.17 -8.54 -13.32
N VAL A 135 1.36 -7.33 -12.79
CA VAL A 135 2.64 -6.86 -12.27
C VAL A 135 2.65 -7.10 -10.76
N TYR A 136 3.59 -7.89 -10.27
CA TYR A 136 3.66 -8.23 -8.85
C TYR A 136 5.09 -8.17 -8.33
N CYS A 137 5.19 -7.89 -7.03
CA CYS A 137 6.41 -8.07 -6.26
C CYS A 137 6.10 -8.91 -5.02
N THR A 138 7.02 -8.92 -4.04
CA THR A 138 6.81 -9.69 -2.81
C THR A 138 5.51 -9.32 -2.11
N ALA A 139 5.29 -8.03 -1.80
CA ALA A 139 4.12 -7.57 -1.03
C ALA A 139 3.06 -6.80 -1.84
N GLY A 140 3.38 -6.38 -3.07
CA GLY A 140 2.51 -5.49 -3.83
C GLY A 140 2.38 -4.09 -3.21
N ILE A 141 3.47 -3.58 -2.62
CA ILE A 141 3.52 -2.29 -1.92
C ILE A 141 4.40 -1.27 -2.66
N SER A 142 5.60 -1.68 -3.08
CA SER A 142 6.63 -0.76 -3.60
C SER A 142 7.03 -1.03 -5.05
N ARG A 143 7.82 -2.08 -5.33
CA ARG A 143 8.36 -2.39 -6.69
C ARG A 143 7.31 -2.43 -7.80
N SER A 144 6.30 -3.30 -7.68
CA SER A 144 5.27 -3.46 -8.71
C SER A 144 4.41 -2.21 -8.88
N VAL A 145 4.17 -1.49 -7.78
CA VAL A 145 3.43 -0.22 -7.79
C VAL A 145 4.20 0.83 -8.58
N ALA A 146 5.50 0.98 -8.35
CA ALA A 146 6.30 1.97 -9.05
C ALA A 146 6.33 1.71 -10.56
N LEU A 147 6.53 0.46 -11.00
CA LEU A 147 6.47 0.10 -12.43
C LEU A 147 5.11 0.45 -13.06
N VAL A 148 4.02 0.20 -12.34
CA VAL A 148 2.66 0.45 -12.84
C VAL A 148 2.33 1.94 -12.87
N ILE A 149 2.78 2.72 -11.89
CA ILE A 149 2.64 4.18 -11.93
C ILE A 149 3.41 4.75 -13.13
N ALA A 150 4.64 4.29 -13.39
CA ALA A 150 5.40 4.70 -14.56
C ALA A 150 4.68 4.37 -15.89
N TYR A 151 4.04 3.19 -15.97
CA TYR A 151 3.19 2.82 -17.11
C TYR A 151 2.02 3.78 -17.30
N LEU A 152 1.27 4.09 -16.23
CA LEU A 152 0.13 5.01 -16.31
C LEU A 152 0.55 6.42 -16.72
N ILE A 153 1.73 6.89 -16.28
CA ILE A 153 2.29 8.17 -16.71
C ILE A 153 2.56 8.15 -18.22
N LYS A 154 3.29 7.14 -18.69
CA LYS A 154 3.76 7.09 -20.08
C LYS A 154 2.65 6.77 -21.09
N GLU A 155 1.87 5.74 -20.80
CA GLU A 155 0.97 5.11 -21.77
C GLU A 155 -0.48 5.59 -21.60
N SER A 156 -0.87 6.01 -20.40
CA SER A 156 -2.22 6.58 -20.14
C SER A 156 -2.23 8.12 -20.06
N GLY A 157 -1.06 8.77 -20.15
CA GLY A 157 -0.94 10.23 -20.08
C GLY A 157 -1.35 10.82 -18.74
N MET A 158 -1.37 10.01 -17.68
CA MET A 158 -1.66 10.50 -16.33
C MET A 158 -0.48 11.30 -15.79
N THR A 159 -0.76 12.33 -15.00
CA THR A 159 0.29 12.93 -14.16
C THR A 159 0.68 11.97 -13.04
N LEU A 160 1.85 12.13 -12.42
CA LEU A 160 2.28 11.35 -11.25
C LEU A 160 1.23 11.42 -10.14
N ARG A 161 0.68 12.60 -9.87
CA ARG A 161 -0.41 12.77 -8.88
C ARG A 161 -1.63 11.95 -9.24
N GLN A 162 -2.07 12.01 -10.49
CA GLN A 162 -3.23 11.23 -10.95
C GLN A 162 -2.98 9.73 -10.85
N ALA A 163 -1.84 9.25 -11.37
CA ALA A 163 -1.47 7.84 -11.37
C ALA A 163 -1.33 7.29 -9.95
N PHE A 164 -0.64 8.02 -9.06
CA PHE A 164 -0.49 7.64 -7.65
C PHE A 164 -1.84 7.55 -6.94
N LEU A 165 -2.68 8.59 -7.04
CA LEU A 165 -3.99 8.62 -6.39
C LEU A 165 -4.94 7.53 -6.95
N HIS A 166 -4.88 7.29 -8.25
CA HIS A 166 -5.65 6.24 -8.91
C HIS A 166 -5.28 4.86 -8.38
N VAL A 167 -3.98 4.54 -8.32
CA VAL A 167 -3.51 3.25 -7.77
C VAL A 167 -3.81 3.16 -6.26
N HIS A 168 -3.62 4.25 -5.51
CA HIS A 168 -3.92 4.31 -4.08
C HIS A 168 -5.40 4.03 -3.78
N GLN A 169 -6.31 4.54 -4.60
CA GLN A 169 -7.75 4.28 -4.47
C GLN A 169 -8.09 2.80 -4.69
N LYS A 170 -7.35 2.11 -5.59
CA LYS A 170 -7.54 0.67 -5.85
C LYS A 170 -6.84 -0.22 -4.82
N ARG A 171 -5.72 0.23 -4.26
CA ARG A 171 -4.91 -0.48 -3.26
C ARG A 171 -4.31 0.52 -2.28
N CYS A 172 -4.97 0.74 -1.15
CA CYS A 172 -4.55 1.75 -0.15
C CYS A 172 -3.22 1.42 0.56
N ILE A 173 -2.70 0.20 0.39
CA ILE A 173 -1.46 -0.24 1.04
C ILE A 173 -0.20 0.14 0.25
N ILE A 174 -0.34 0.81 -0.90
CA ILE A 174 0.84 1.20 -1.69
C ILE A 174 1.76 2.10 -0.87
N ALA A 175 3.06 1.93 -1.06
CA ALA A 175 4.10 2.80 -0.51
C ALA A 175 5.43 2.50 -1.24
N PRO A 176 5.60 2.92 -2.52
CA PRO A 176 6.90 2.92 -3.18
C PRO A 176 8.00 3.44 -2.28
N ASN A 177 9.14 2.75 -2.20
CA ASN A 177 10.25 3.27 -1.40
C ASN A 177 10.66 4.68 -1.90
N LEU A 178 11.31 5.45 -1.03
CA LEU A 178 11.63 6.85 -1.30
C LEU A 178 12.45 7.02 -2.58
N ARG A 179 13.38 6.10 -2.85
CA ARG A 179 14.22 6.14 -4.06
C ARG A 179 13.39 5.93 -5.32
N TYR A 180 12.41 5.03 -5.28
CA TYR A 180 11.52 4.76 -6.41
C TYR A 180 10.53 5.90 -6.63
N PHE A 181 10.02 6.51 -5.56
CA PHE A 181 9.16 7.68 -5.71
C PHE A 181 9.90 8.86 -6.33
N ASP A 182 11.14 9.12 -5.90
CA ASP A 182 12.02 10.10 -6.54
C ASP A 182 12.29 9.77 -8.02
N ALA A 183 12.48 8.50 -8.37
CA ALA A 183 12.59 8.07 -9.77
C ALA A 183 11.30 8.34 -10.58
N LEU A 184 10.12 8.19 -9.98
CA LEU A 184 8.84 8.50 -10.62
C LEU A 184 8.65 10.00 -10.86
N ILE A 185 9.08 10.85 -9.92
CA ILE A 185 9.09 12.31 -10.11
C ILE A 185 9.93 12.66 -11.34
N ARG A 186 11.16 12.14 -11.43
CA ARG A 186 12.04 12.38 -12.58
C ARG A 186 11.44 11.86 -13.88
N TYR A 187 10.83 10.67 -13.85
CA TYR A 187 10.20 10.08 -15.03
C TYR A 187 8.99 10.89 -15.54
N GLU A 188 8.19 11.47 -14.65
CA GLU A 188 7.13 12.40 -15.03
C GLU A 188 7.69 13.64 -15.72
N ILE A 189 8.75 14.24 -15.16
CA ILE A 189 9.41 15.41 -15.74
C ILE A 189 9.96 15.09 -17.13
N GLU A 190 10.65 13.96 -17.28
CA GLU A 190 11.18 13.51 -18.57
C GLU A 190 10.07 13.25 -19.60
N THR A 191 8.91 12.77 -19.16
CA THR A 191 7.79 12.42 -20.05
C THR A 191 6.89 13.61 -20.38
N THR A 192 6.70 14.55 -19.45
CA THR A 192 5.65 15.59 -19.53
C THR A 192 6.18 17.02 -19.38
N ASN A 193 7.47 17.20 -19.06
CA ASN A 193 8.10 18.46 -18.67
C ASN A 193 7.49 19.13 -17.43
N GLN A 194 6.80 18.36 -16.59
CA GLN A 194 6.17 18.84 -15.37
C GLN A 194 6.40 17.85 -14.22
N SER A 195 6.43 18.37 -13.00
CA SER A 195 6.30 17.57 -11.79
C SER A 195 4.99 17.95 -11.12
N THR A 196 4.12 16.97 -10.91
CA THR A 196 2.84 17.20 -10.25
C THR A 196 2.81 16.73 -8.81
N MET A 197 3.86 16.09 -8.30
CA MET A 197 4.03 15.78 -6.87
C MET A 197 5.48 16.02 -6.44
N SER A 198 5.68 16.61 -5.27
CA SER A 198 7.01 16.73 -4.67
C SER A 198 7.35 15.54 -3.77
N PHE A 199 8.66 15.38 -3.52
CA PHE A 199 9.17 14.41 -2.56
C PHE A 199 8.63 14.69 -1.14
N ASP A 200 8.55 15.96 -0.75
CA ASP A 200 8.02 16.37 0.55
C ASP A 200 6.55 16.02 0.71
N GLU A 201 5.72 16.28 -0.30
CA GLU A 201 4.29 15.93 -0.26
C GLU A 201 4.09 14.44 0.02
N TYR A 202 4.88 13.59 -0.64
CA TYR A 202 4.85 12.15 -0.46
C TYR A 202 5.22 11.76 0.98
N VAL A 203 6.31 12.31 1.51
CA VAL A 203 6.76 11.99 2.86
C VAL A 203 5.79 12.53 3.91
N MET A 204 5.28 13.75 3.76
CA MET A 204 4.30 14.33 4.68
C MET A 204 3.00 13.53 4.73
N TYR A 205 2.57 12.99 3.59
CA TYR A 205 1.40 12.12 3.54
C TYR A 205 1.59 10.85 4.39
N TYR A 206 2.73 10.16 4.22
CA TYR A 206 3.01 8.90 4.90
C TYR A 206 3.52 9.04 6.34
N SER A 207 4.09 10.20 6.71
CA SER A 207 4.36 10.54 8.12
C SER A 207 3.09 10.90 8.90
N GLY A 208 1.97 11.11 8.19
CA GLY A 208 0.70 11.54 8.78
C GLY A 208 0.61 13.05 9.02
N ALA A 209 1.58 13.83 8.56
CA ALA A 209 1.57 15.29 8.61
C ALA A 209 0.59 15.91 7.59
N ALA A 210 0.25 15.19 6.51
CA ALA A 210 -0.74 15.59 5.52
C ALA A 210 -1.83 14.52 5.32
N THR A 211 -3.02 14.98 4.96
CA THR A 211 -4.18 14.15 4.60
C THR A 211 -4.18 13.83 3.10
N ILE A 212 -4.95 12.81 2.69
CA ILE A 212 -5.12 12.50 1.27
C ILE A 212 -5.78 13.65 0.50
N ASP A 213 -6.67 14.43 1.14
CA ASP A 213 -7.33 15.56 0.49
C ASP A 213 -6.39 16.74 0.26
N GLN A 214 -5.45 16.99 1.18
CA GLN A 214 -4.36 17.94 0.94
C GLN A 214 -3.46 17.45 -0.21
N LEU A 215 -3.18 16.14 -0.27
CA LEU A 215 -2.44 15.56 -1.38
C LEU A 215 -3.21 15.62 -2.71
N LYS A 216 -4.54 15.64 -2.71
CA LYS A 216 -5.33 15.83 -3.95
C LYS A 216 -5.27 17.26 -4.47
N GLN A 217 -5.28 18.24 -3.56
CA GLN A 217 -5.27 19.66 -3.92
C GLN A 217 -3.93 20.07 -4.56
N GLY A 218 -2.83 19.48 -4.06
CA GLY A 218 -1.49 19.80 -4.52
C GLY A 218 -1.06 21.22 -4.16
N HIS A 219 0.24 21.45 -4.24
CA HIS A 219 0.85 22.77 -4.12
C HIS A 219 1.69 23.00 -5.38
N GLU A 220 1.95 24.26 -5.75
CA GLU A 220 2.92 24.55 -6.81
C GLU A 220 4.28 23.94 -6.43
N VAL A 221 4.69 22.92 -7.19
CA VAL A 221 5.97 22.25 -6.97
C VAL A 221 7.06 23.10 -7.60
N ILE A 222 7.69 23.95 -6.77
CA ILE A 222 8.94 24.64 -7.12
C ILE A 222 10.08 23.84 -6.47
N SER A 223 10.25 22.58 -6.83
CA SER A 223 11.46 21.84 -6.45
C SER A 223 12.56 22.17 -7.44
N GLU A 224 13.80 22.37 -6.97
CA GLU A 224 14.96 22.29 -7.85
C GLU A 224 15.01 20.87 -8.45
N ILE A 225 14.59 20.74 -9.71
CA ILE A 225 14.42 19.47 -10.43
C ILE A 225 15.69 18.59 -10.42
N ASN A 226 16.85 19.17 -10.10
CA ASN A 226 18.15 18.53 -10.11
C ASN A 226 18.71 18.23 -8.71
N THR A 227 17.93 18.34 -7.63
CA THR A 227 18.41 18.00 -6.29
C THR A 227 18.75 16.50 -6.22
N PRO A 228 19.99 16.13 -5.85
CA PRO A 228 20.37 14.72 -5.68
C PRO A 228 19.52 14.02 -4.62
N PHE A 229 19.20 12.74 -4.84
CA PHE A 229 18.43 11.94 -3.88
C PHE A 229 19.01 11.96 -2.45
N SER A 230 20.34 11.98 -2.31
CA SER A 230 21.00 12.09 -1.00
C SER A 230 20.60 13.35 -0.24
N ASN A 231 20.42 14.47 -0.94
CA ASN A 231 20.06 15.75 -0.35
C ASN A 231 18.58 15.76 0.01
N LEU A 232 17.71 15.26 -0.89
CA LEU A 232 16.29 15.09 -0.60
C LEU A 232 16.06 14.30 0.69
N VAL A 233 16.79 13.19 0.86
CA VAL A 233 16.69 12.38 2.08
C VAL A 233 17.26 13.12 3.28
N HIS A 234 18.42 13.78 3.16
CA HIS A 234 19.05 14.56 4.24
C HIS A 234 18.15 15.70 4.74
N ASP A 235 17.41 16.35 3.85
CA ASP A 235 16.54 17.48 4.19
C ASP A 235 15.23 17.04 4.87
N LEU A 236 14.90 15.74 4.82
CA LEU A 236 13.84 15.19 5.67
C LEU A 236 14.25 15.25 7.13
N THR A 237 13.34 15.75 7.98
CA THR A 237 13.50 15.60 9.43
C THR A 237 13.60 14.12 9.79
N ASP A 238 14.49 13.78 10.73
CA ASP A 238 14.65 12.41 11.24
C ASP A 238 13.31 11.81 11.67
N LYS A 239 12.43 12.66 12.21
CA LYS A 239 11.07 12.28 12.60
C LYS A 239 10.25 11.75 11.42
N HIS A 240 10.12 12.51 10.33
CA HIS A 240 9.29 12.10 9.20
C HIS A 240 9.84 10.87 8.48
N ARG A 241 11.17 10.75 8.39
CA ARG A 241 11.81 9.55 7.84
C ARG A 241 11.50 8.32 8.69
N ASN A 242 11.66 8.42 10.01
CA ASN A 242 11.36 7.32 10.93
C ASN A 242 9.88 6.93 10.92
N GLU A 243 8.97 7.90 10.79
CA GLU A 243 7.53 7.65 10.69
C GLU A 243 7.17 6.92 9.38
N TYR A 244 7.76 7.33 8.25
CA TYR A 244 7.64 6.62 6.98
C TYR A 244 8.15 5.17 7.06
N GLU A 245 9.35 4.97 7.59
CA GLU A 245 9.93 3.63 7.72
C GLU A 245 9.10 2.74 8.66
N THR A 246 8.60 3.29 9.76
CA THR A 246 7.71 2.57 10.69
C THR A 246 6.42 2.14 9.99
N LEU A 247 5.79 3.02 9.22
CA LEU A 247 4.60 2.69 8.43
C LEU A 247 4.89 1.54 7.46
N VAL A 248 5.99 1.61 6.69
CA VAL A 248 6.33 0.54 5.73
C VAL A 248 6.49 -0.80 6.46
N GLN A 249 7.10 -0.82 7.64
CA GLN A 249 7.21 -2.04 8.46
C GLN A 249 5.85 -2.54 8.96
N GLU A 250 4.91 -1.65 9.29
CA GLU A 250 3.54 -2.03 9.65
C GLU A 250 2.80 -2.63 8.44
N LEU A 251 2.90 -2.00 7.26
CA LEU A 251 2.29 -2.48 6.02
C LEU A 251 2.80 -3.87 5.63
N LEU A 252 4.09 -4.14 5.83
CA LEU A 252 4.68 -5.46 5.57
C LEU A 252 4.13 -6.54 6.50
N LYS A 253 3.79 -6.21 7.75
CA LYS A 253 3.20 -7.17 8.72
C LYS A 253 1.76 -7.55 8.39
N ILE A 254 1.02 -6.71 7.67
CA ILE A 254 -0.36 -7.03 7.28
C ILE A 254 -0.42 -8.20 6.28
N LYS A 255 0.73 -8.56 5.69
CA LYS A 255 0.89 -9.63 4.72
C LYS A 255 1.07 -11.04 5.36
N GLU A 256 1.36 -11.11 6.66
CA GLU A 256 1.54 -12.38 7.41
C GLU A 256 0.22 -12.86 8.02
#